data_AF-A0A944V6D4-F1
#
_entry.id   AF-A0A944V6D4-F1
#
_cell.length_a   1.000
_cell.length_b   1.000
_cell.length_c   1.000
_cell.angle_alpha   90.00
_cell.angle_beta   90.00
_cell.angle_gamma   90.00
#
_symmetry.space_group_name_H-M   'P 1'
#
loop_
_entity.id
_entity.type
_entity.pdbx_description
1 polymer ?
#
loop_
_entity_poly.entity_id
_entity_poly.type
_entity_poly.pdbx_seq_one_letter_code
_entity_poly.pdbx_strand_id
1 'polypeptide(L)'
;MTKPLSVSAGKSRVFIQDGKTMDRVKQTYAPYCYFAMRRPRSEMSSPTMITPDTFTVTKQYRRNEMSAQREFNLAMHSTTPPAFLYLASREGGPLNLNYSLKITSTSQPKVSALVCGIYSDPQDRGGLSVAEIQSVLEGFVSFQMGQ
;
A
#
# COMPACT_ATOMS: atom_id res chain seq x y z
N MET A 1 -2.59 7.09 -21.04
CA MET A 1 -2.32 8.41 -20.42
C MET A 1 -2.16 8.20 -18.92
N THR A 2 -1.03 8.60 -18.36
CA THR A 2 -0.75 8.51 -16.92
C THR A 2 -1.33 9.73 -16.18
N LYS A 3 -2.01 9.50 -15.05
CA LYS A 3 -2.65 10.57 -14.25
C LYS A 3 -1.74 11.05 -13.12
N PRO A 4 -1.66 12.36 -12.85
CA PRO A 4 -0.94 12.87 -11.68
C PRO A 4 -1.67 12.46 -10.39
N LEU A 5 -0.89 12.21 -9.33
CA LEU A 5 -1.40 11.82 -8.01
C LEU A 5 -1.36 13.01 -7.07
N SER A 6 -2.47 13.35 -6.42
CA SER A 6 -2.50 14.40 -5.40
C SER A 6 -2.19 13.81 -4.03
N VAL A 7 -1.22 14.41 -3.34
CA VAL A 7 -0.90 14.15 -1.94
C VAL A 7 -1.49 15.27 -1.11
N SER A 8 -2.49 14.93 -0.29
CA SER A 8 -3.20 15.87 0.57
C SER A 8 -2.28 16.61 1.56
N ALA A 9 -2.68 17.81 1.96
CA ALA A 9 -2.00 18.56 3.02
C ALA A 9 -1.91 17.72 4.30
N GLY A 10 -0.79 17.85 5.01
CA GLY A 10 -0.48 17.08 6.21
C GLY A 10 -0.12 15.61 5.96
N LYS A 11 -0.08 15.15 4.70
CA LYS A 11 0.28 13.78 4.33
C LYS A 11 1.61 13.71 3.58
N SER A 12 2.31 12.61 3.79
CA SER A 12 3.53 12.25 3.07
C SER A 12 3.32 11.05 2.15
N ARG A 13 2.08 10.56 2.05
CA ARG A 13 1.72 9.37 1.27
C ARG A 13 0.42 9.59 0.53
N VAL A 14 0.32 8.99 -0.65
CA VAL A 14 -0.93 8.82 -1.39
C VAL A 14 -1.10 7.34 -1.69
N PHE A 15 -2.24 6.79 -1.31
CA PHE A 15 -2.59 5.39 -1.53
C PHE A 15 -3.39 5.25 -2.82
N ILE A 16 -3.28 4.09 -3.44
CA ILE A 16 -3.96 3.68 -4.65
C ILE A 16 -4.55 2.30 -4.36
N GLN A 17 -5.86 2.15 -4.54
CA GLN A 17 -6.60 0.89 -4.39
C GLN A 17 -7.77 0.93 -5.38
N ASP A 18 -7.99 -0.16 -6.11
CA ASP A 18 -8.99 -0.27 -7.19
C ASP A 18 -8.93 0.88 -8.21
N GLY A 19 -7.72 1.28 -8.61
CA GLY A 19 -7.49 2.38 -9.56
C GLY A 19 -7.86 3.79 -9.03
N LYS A 20 -8.15 3.93 -7.73
CA LYS A 20 -8.54 5.21 -7.11
C LYS A 20 -7.51 5.65 -6.08
N THR A 21 -7.21 6.94 -6.07
CA THR A 21 -6.34 7.57 -5.06
C THR A 21 -7.08 7.83 -3.76
N MET A 22 -6.41 7.63 -2.62
CA MET A 22 -6.98 7.85 -1.29
C MET A 22 -5.91 8.22 -0.25
N ASP A 23 -6.33 8.86 0.85
CA ASP A 23 -5.41 9.26 1.94
C ASP A 23 -5.09 8.13 2.93
N ARG A 24 -5.90 7.06 2.92
CA ARG A 24 -5.76 5.87 3.76
C ARG A 24 -6.39 4.66 3.07
N VAL A 25 -5.86 3.47 3.35
CA VAL A 25 -6.47 2.19 2.92
C VAL A 25 -7.88 2.09 3.49
N LYS A 26 -8.87 1.79 2.64
CA LYS A 26 -10.28 1.63 3.04
C LYS A 26 -10.66 0.17 3.16
N GLN A 27 -10.23 -0.65 2.21
CA GLN A 27 -10.49 -2.09 2.21
C GLN A 27 -9.23 -2.81 2.66
N THR A 28 -9.24 -3.32 3.88
CA THR A 28 -8.07 -3.96 4.50
C THR A 28 -7.56 -5.14 3.66
N TYR A 29 -8.44 -5.98 3.14
CA TYR A 29 -8.08 -7.21 2.42
C TYR A 29 -7.88 -7.03 0.90
N ALA A 30 -8.04 -5.81 0.38
CA ALA A 30 -7.79 -5.55 -1.03
C ALA A 30 -6.34 -5.07 -1.23
N PRO A 31 -5.68 -5.47 -2.33
CA PRO A 31 -4.37 -4.93 -2.71
C PRO A 31 -4.37 -3.41 -2.71
N TYR A 32 -3.26 -2.83 -2.26
CA TYR A 32 -3.03 -1.39 -2.33
C TYR A 32 -1.58 -1.11 -2.66
N CYS A 33 -1.34 0.06 -3.25
CA CYS A 33 -0.02 0.65 -3.38
C CYS A 33 -0.02 2.05 -2.79
N TYR A 34 1.13 2.55 -2.35
CA TYR A 34 1.28 3.97 -2.03
C TYR A 34 2.65 4.48 -2.41
N PHE A 35 2.68 5.74 -2.83
CA PHE A 35 3.90 6.51 -2.95
C PHE A 35 4.20 7.21 -1.64
N ALA A 36 5.46 7.15 -1.20
CA ALA A 36 5.93 7.86 -0.02
C ALA A 36 6.89 8.99 -0.42
N MET A 37 6.56 10.20 0.03
CA MET A 37 7.35 11.40 -0.14
C MET A 37 8.17 11.71 1.11
N ARG A 38 9.43 12.11 0.92
CA ARG A 38 10.24 12.77 1.95
C ARG A 38 9.98 14.27 1.87
N ARG A 39 9.21 14.79 2.83
CA ARG A 39 8.88 16.21 2.94
C ARG A 39 9.03 16.69 4.39
N PRO A 40 9.68 17.85 4.62
CA PRO A 40 9.65 18.52 5.91
C PRO A 40 8.24 18.94 6.30
N ARG A 41 7.93 18.98 7.60
CA ARG A 41 6.61 19.35 8.12
C ARG A 41 6.17 20.75 7.68
N SER A 42 7.12 21.68 7.53
CA SER A 42 6.87 23.05 7.03
C SER A 42 6.31 23.07 5.61
N GLU A 43 6.71 22.12 4.76
CA GLU A 43 6.21 22.03 3.39
C GLU A 43 4.85 21.34 3.31
N MET A 44 4.41 20.61 4.34
CA MET A 44 3.19 19.79 4.33
C MET A 44 1.91 20.61 4.54
N SER A 45 2.00 21.94 4.64
CA SER A 45 0.83 22.82 4.80
C SER A 45 -0.08 22.85 3.57
N SER A 46 0.46 22.55 2.38
CA SER A 46 -0.29 22.51 1.13
C SER A 46 -0.23 21.14 0.43
N PRO A 47 -1.27 20.81 -0.37
CA PRO A 47 -1.24 19.64 -1.25
C PRO A 47 -0.07 19.71 -2.23
N THR A 48 0.36 18.55 -2.72
CA THR A 48 1.43 18.43 -3.73
C THR A 48 1.07 17.36 -4.72
N MET A 49 1.47 17.55 -5.97
CA MET A 49 1.27 16.57 -7.02
C MET A 49 2.52 15.72 -7.21
N ILE A 50 2.33 14.41 -7.37
CA ILE A 50 3.28 13.53 -8.00
C ILE A 50 2.88 13.46 -9.47
N THR A 51 3.67 14.04 -10.35
CA THR A 51 3.42 14.00 -11.79
C THR A 51 3.79 12.63 -12.35
N PRO A 52 3.19 12.21 -13.47
CA PRO A 52 3.66 11.05 -14.18
C PRO A 52 5.14 11.17 -14.53
N ASP A 53 5.92 10.16 -14.17
CA ASP A 53 7.35 10.09 -14.48
C ASP A 53 7.84 8.63 -14.46
N THR A 54 9.05 8.44 -14.97
CA THR A 54 9.77 7.16 -14.89
C THR A 54 10.59 7.13 -13.62
N PHE A 55 10.25 6.21 -12.72
CA PHE A 55 11.00 5.99 -11.49
C PHE A 55 11.96 4.82 -11.65
N THR A 56 13.23 5.05 -11.31
CA THR A 56 14.24 3.97 -11.25
C THR A 56 14.15 3.27 -9.90
N VAL A 57 14.01 1.95 -9.90
CA VAL A 57 14.06 1.14 -8.68
C VAL A 57 15.52 0.94 -8.28
N THR A 58 15.89 1.40 -7.09
CA THR A 58 17.27 1.31 -6.57
C THR A 58 17.45 0.21 -5.54
N LYS A 59 16.37 -0.21 -4.89
CA LYS A 59 16.38 -1.32 -3.94
C LYS A 59 14.99 -1.92 -3.79
N GLN A 60 14.93 -3.24 -3.65
CA GLN A 60 13.72 -3.99 -3.37
C GLN A 60 13.90 -4.78 -2.09
N TYR A 61 12.90 -4.76 -1.21
CA TYR A 61 12.87 -5.62 -0.03
C TYR A 61 11.44 -5.85 0.43
N ARG A 62 11.21 -7.03 0.98
CA ARG A 62 10.00 -7.32 1.76
C ARG A 62 10.20 -6.74 3.15
N ARG A 63 9.29 -5.88 3.61
CA ARG A 63 9.36 -5.36 4.99
C ARG A 63 8.63 -6.36 5.89
N ASN A 64 9.29 -6.75 6.99
CA ASN A 64 8.77 -7.75 7.93
C ASN A 64 7.35 -7.41 8.38
N GLU A 65 6.56 -8.48 8.44
CA GLU A 65 5.13 -8.56 8.72
C GLU A 65 4.76 -7.70 9.94
N MET A 66 3.91 -6.69 9.74
CA MET A 66 3.24 -6.03 10.87
C MET A 66 1.83 -6.60 10.94
N SER A 67 1.51 -7.31 12.01
CA SER A 67 0.14 -7.74 12.30
C SER A 67 -0.75 -6.52 12.51
N ALA A 68 -1.89 -6.46 11.83
CA ALA A 68 -2.95 -5.55 12.25
C ALA A 68 -3.54 -6.07 13.57
N GLN A 69 -3.32 -5.37 14.67
CA GLN A 69 -4.10 -5.60 15.88
C GLN A 69 -5.56 -5.20 15.59
N ARG A 70 -6.47 -6.15 15.76
CA ARG A 70 -7.88 -6.01 15.41
C ARG A 70 -8.64 -5.36 16.57
N GLU A 71 -8.61 -4.04 16.69
CA GLU A 71 -9.52 -3.29 17.58
C GLU A 71 -10.83 -2.87 16.89
N PHE A 72 -11.21 -3.51 15.79
CA PHE A 72 -12.50 -3.25 15.15
C PHE A 72 -13.43 -4.45 15.33
N ASN A 73 -14.43 -4.25 16.21
CA ASN A 73 -15.62 -5.09 16.33
C ASN A 73 -16.23 -5.29 14.94
N LEU A 74 -16.17 -6.53 14.46
CA LEU A 74 -16.92 -6.96 13.30
C LEU A 74 -18.41 -6.80 13.62
N ALA A 75 -19.10 -5.92 12.90
CA ALA A 75 -20.56 -6.01 12.83
C ALA A 75 -20.90 -7.39 12.24
N MET A 76 -21.40 -8.27 13.10
CA MET A 76 -21.79 -9.62 12.74
C MET A 76 -22.98 -9.59 11.78
N HIS A 77 -22.76 -10.00 10.53
CA HIS A 77 -23.78 -10.59 9.69
C HIS A 77 -23.41 -12.05 9.45
N SER A 78 -23.55 -12.85 10.50
CA SER A 78 -23.78 -14.29 10.39
C SER A 78 -24.35 -14.77 11.72
N THR A 79 -25.63 -15.12 11.72
CA THR A 79 -26.26 -15.82 12.83
C THR A 79 -25.59 -17.19 12.99
N THR A 80 -25.25 -17.54 14.24
CA THR A 80 -24.59 -18.77 14.74
C THR A 80 -23.09 -18.94 14.43
N PRO A 81 -22.19 -18.80 15.44
CA PRO A 81 -20.80 -19.22 15.30
C PRO A 81 -20.66 -20.72 15.63
N PRO A 82 -20.04 -21.55 14.76
CA PRO A 82 -19.65 -22.89 15.13
C PRO A 82 -18.52 -22.85 16.17
N ALA A 83 -18.52 -23.83 17.09
CA ALA A 83 -17.56 -23.94 18.21
C ALA A 83 -16.07 -23.92 17.77
N PHE A 84 -15.78 -24.16 16.49
CA PHE A 84 -14.46 -24.01 15.88
C PHE A 84 -13.92 -22.56 15.90
N LEU A 85 -14.79 -21.53 15.91
CA LEU A 85 -14.35 -20.13 15.91
C LEU A 85 -13.70 -19.67 17.22
N TYR A 86 -13.88 -20.41 18.32
CA TYR A 86 -13.18 -20.10 19.57
C TYR A 86 -11.69 -20.49 19.53
N LEU A 87 -11.29 -21.47 18.71
CA LEU A 87 -9.90 -21.90 18.59
C LEU A 87 -9.07 -21.08 17.59
N ALA A 88 -9.73 -20.31 16.70
CA ALA A 88 -9.07 -19.37 15.79
C ALA A 88 -8.65 -18.05 16.48
N SER A 89 -8.93 -17.89 17.77
CA SER A 89 -8.49 -16.73 18.58
C SER A 89 -7.05 -16.86 19.10
N ARG A 90 -6.33 -17.92 18.74
CA ARG A 90 -4.90 -18.06 19.04
C ARG A 90 -4.07 -17.28 18.01
N GLU A 91 -3.71 -16.06 18.41
CA GLU A 91 -2.53 -15.29 17.98
C GLU A 91 -2.31 -15.13 16.47
N GLY A 92 -2.63 -13.93 15.98
CA GLY A 92 -2.19 -13.45 14.67
C GLY A 92 -3.35 -12.88 13.86
N GLY A 93 -3.71 -11.62 14.11
CA GLY A 93 -4.56 -10.89 13.18
C GLY A 93 -3.93 -10.80 11.78
N PRO A 94 -4.67 -10.30 10.77
CA PRO A 94 -4.18 -10.21 9.40
C PRO A 94 -2.78 -9.60 9.32
N LEU A 95 -1.89 -10.26 8.59
CA LEU A 95 -0.51 -9.80 8.41
C LEU A 95 -0.46 -8.83 7.24
N ASN A 96 0.20 -7.70 7.43
CA ASN A 96 0.44 -6.77 6.33
C ASN A 96 1.65 -7.25 5.51
N LEU A 97 1.38 -7.87 4.37
CA LEU A 97 2.40 -8.34 3.44
C LEU A 97 2.78 -7.21 2.48
N ASN A 98 3.92 -6.56 2.75
CA ASN A 98 4.38 -5.41 1.98
C ASN A 98 5.62 -5.70 1.14
N TYR A 99 5.53 -5.31 -0.13
CA TYR A 99 6.64 -5.17 -1.06
C TYR A 99 7.08 -3.72 -1.12
N SER A 100 8.31 -3.43 -0.67
CA SER A 100 8.85 -2.08 -0.63
C SER A 100 9.92 -1.90 -1.70
N LEU A 101 9.69 -0.90 -2.56
CA LEU A 101 10.62 -0.48 -3.59
C LEU A 101 11.14 0.92 -3.23
N LYS A 102 12.46 1.06 -3.07
CA LYS A 102 13.09 2.38 -3.08
C LYS A 102 13.19 2.84 -4.51
N ILE A 103 12.71 4.05 -4.75
CA ILE A 103 12.65 4.63 -6.09
C ILE A 103 13.29 6.00 -6.10
N THR A 104 13.79 6.39 -7.27
CA THR A 104 14.37 7.70 -7.52
C THR A 104 13.90 8.25 -8.85
N SER A 105 13.74 9.57 -8.92
CA SER A 105 13.46 10.31 -10.14
C SER A 105 14.22 11.63 -10.09
N THR A 106 14.79 12.04 -11.22
CA THR A 106 15.46 13.34 -11.38
C THR A 106 14.47 14.50 -11.30
N SER A 107 13.25 14.32 -11.82
CA SER A 107 12.23 15.37 -11.82
C SER A 107 11.47 15.47 -10.48
N GLN A 108 11.42 14.37 -9.72
CA GLN A 108 10.66 14.26 -8.47
C GLN A 108 11.49 13.65 -7.33
N PRO A 109 12.57 14.31 -6.89
CA PRO A 109 13.51 13.78 -5.89
C PRO A 109 12.87 13.55 -4.51
N LYS A 110 11.71 14.18 -4.24
CA LYS A 110 10.97 14.01 -2.99
C LYS A 110 10.21 12.69 -2.93
N VAL A 111 9.91 12.03 -4.05
CA VAL A 111 9.25 10.72 -4.10
C VAL A 111 10.30 9.64 -3.92
N SER A 112 10.19 8.87 -2.83
CA SER A 112 11.32 8.06 -2.32
C SER A 112 11.06 6.57 -2.22
N ALA A 113 9.80 6.18 -2.13
CA ALA A 113 9.42 4.78 -2.08
C ALA A 113 8.06 4.57 -2.72
N LEU A 114 7.93 3.40 -3.33
CA LEU A 114 6.65 2.80 -3.70
C LEU A 114 6.51 1.55 -2.84
N VAL A 115 5.37 1.42 -2.17
CA VAL A 115 5.07 0.25 -1.35
C VAL A 115 3.74 -0.30 -1.77
N CYS A 116 3.71 -1.58 -2.12
CA CYS A 116 2.49 -2.30 -2.43
C CYS A 116 2.29 -3.41 -1.42
N GLY A 117 1.07 -3.62 -0.99
CA GLY A 117 0.78 -4.67 -0.03
C GLY A 117 -0.67 -5.09 0.00
N ILE A 118 -0.92 -6.13 0.77
CA ILE A 118 -2.22 -6.70 1.07
C ILE A 118 -2.21 -7.13 2.53
N TYR A 119 -3.33 -7.01 3.21
CA TYR A 119 -3.51 -7.73 4.47
C TYR A 119 -4.06 -9.10 4.15
N SER A 120 -3.31 -10.15 4.48
CA SER A 120 -3.75 -11.54 4.29
C SER A 120 -3.84 -12.28 5.62
N ASP A 121 -4.62 -13.35 5.62
CA ASP A 121 -4.61 -14.32 6.71
C ASP A 121 -3.21 -14.96 6.80
N PRO A 122 -2.64 -15.20 7.99
CA PRO A 122 -1.38 -15.93 8.16
C PRO A 122 -1.31 -17.28 7.41
N GLN A 123 -2.46 -17.92 7.16
CA GLN A 123 -2.57 -19.18 6.42
C GLN A 123 -2.46 -18.96 4.89
N ASP A 124 -2.89 -17.80 4.39
CA ASP A 124 -2.75 -17.37 3.00
C ASP A 124 -1.40 -16.64 2.82
N ARG A 125 -0.35 -17.44 2.60
CA ARG A 125 1.03 -16.91 2.42
C ARG A 125 1.28 -16.27 1.05
N GLY A 126 0.27 -16.17 0.20
CA GLY A 126 0.36 -15.48 -1.09
C GLY A 126 0.47 -13.97 -0.88
N GLY A 127 1.69 -13.42 -1.02
CA GLY A 127 1.86 -11.98 -1.16
C GLY A 127 1.43 -11.50 -2.56
N LEU A 128 1.53 -10.20 -2.82
CA LEU A 128 1.28 -9.66 -4.15
C LEU A 128 2.34 -10.15 -5.16
N SER A 129 1.85 -10.68 -6.29
CA SER A 129 2.64 -10.92 -7.49
C SER A 129 3.02 -9.62 -8.19
N VAL A 130 4.04 -9.68 -9.06
CA VAL A 130 4.44 -8.53 -9.90
C VAL A 130 3.29 -8.07 -10.79
N ALA A 131 2.48 -8.99 -11.30
CA ALA A 131 1.33 -8.67 -12.14
C ALA A 131 0.25 -7.88 -11.37
N GLU A 132 -0.02 -8.24 -10.11
CA GLU A 132 -0.95 -7.49 -9.25
C GLU A 132 -0.41 -6.09 -8.93
N ILE A 133 0.89 -5.97 -8.66
CA ILE A 133 1.55 -4.68 -8.47
C ILE A 133 1.39 -3.81 -9.72
N GLN A 134 1.64 -4.38 -10.91
CA GLN A 134 1.47 -3.68 -12.18
C GLN A 134 0.02 -3.23 -12.41
N SER A 135 -0.96 -4.09 -12.11
CA SER A 135 -2.38 -3.77 -12.25
C SER A 135 -2.81 -2.61 -11.34
N VAL A 136 -2.37 -2.58 -10.07
CA VAL A 136 -2.69 -1.46 -9.16
C VAL A 136 -2.09 -0.14 -9.64
N LEU A 137 -0.96 -0.19 -10.34
CA LEU A 137 -0.20 0.98 -10.79
C LEU A 137 -0.51 1.39 -12.23
N GLU A 138 -1.36 0.62 -12.91
CA GLU A 138 -1.79 0.87 -14.27
C GLU A 138 -2.40 2.27 -14.38
N GLY A 139 -1.90 3.07 -15.33
CA GLY A 139 -2.35 4.45 -15.52
C GLY A 139 -1.75 5.49 -14.57
N PHE A 140 -0.81 5.11 -13.69
CA PHE A 140 -0.11 6.07 -12.81
C PHE A 140 1.41 6.12 -13.04
N VAL A 141 2.02 5.00 -13.44
CA VAL A 141 3.49 4.86 -13.51
C VAL A 141 3.89 3.85 -14.58
N SER A 142 5.09 4.00 -15.14
CA SER A 142 5.73 2.98 -15.97
C SER A 142 6.97 2.44 -15.24
N PHE A 143 7.10 1.12 -15.17
CA PHE A 143 8.23 0.43 -14.54
C PHE A 143 9.18 -0.11 -15.59
N GLN A 144 10.46 0.23 -15.49
CA GLN A 144 11.51 -0.64 -16.00
C GLN A 144 12.05 -1.43 -14.82
N MET A 145 11.77 -2.74 -14.81
CA MET A 145 12.50 -3.65 -13.94
C MET A 145 13.94 -3.67 -14.46
N GLY A 146 14.88 -3.15 -13.68
CA GLY A 146 16.29 -3.41 -13.96
C GLY A 146 16.51 -4.91 -13.94
N GLN A 147 17.09 -5.45 -15.01
CA GLN A 147 17.43 -6.87 -15.15
C GLN A 147 18.28 -7.35 -13.97
#